data_AF-A0A968WQL2-F1
#
_entry.id   AF-A0A968WQL2-F1
#
_cell.length_a   1.000
_cell.length_b   1.000
_cell.length_c   1.000
_cell.angle_alpha   90.00
_cell.angle_beta   90.00
_cell.angle_gamma   90.00
#
_symmetry.space_group_name_H-M   'P 1'
#
loop_
_entity.id
_entity.type
_entity.pdbx_description
1 polymer ?
#
loop_
_entity_poly.entity_id
_entity_poly.type
_entity_poly.pdbx_seq_one_letter_code
_entity_poly.pdbx_strand_id
1 'polypeptide(L)'
;RAVGPALPREMTIVIQHQYNGLKVTEDYFDVELSFDNIPERLSIPFAAIKGFLDPAVQFGLQFEVVAADAKAPVESRKGDEPKPQGKAKSRKSEPAAETADAGGEVPKVVSLDAFRKK
;
A
#
# COMPACT_ATOMS: atom_id res chain seq x y z
N ARG A 1 40.94 5.53 0.10
CA ARG A 1 39.65 5.80 -0.58
C ARG A 1 38.59 5.09 0.24
N ALA A 2 37.83 5.82 1.06
CA ALA A 2 36.75 5.21 1.84
C ALA A 2 35.72 4.65 0.85
N VAL A 3 35.52 3.34 0.88
CA VAL A 3 34.37 2.72 0.22
C VAL A 3 33.19 3.12 1.09
N GLY A 4 32.27 3.93 0.54
CA GLY A 4 31.04 4.27 1.25
C GLY A 4 30.30 3.00 1.68
N PRO A 5 29.44 3.07 2.70
CA PRO A 5 28.70 1.90 3.17
C PRO A 5 28.01 1.22 1.98
N ALA A 6 28.20 -0.09 1.87
CA ALA A 6 27.55 -0.87 0.83
C ALA A 6 26.04 -0.81 1.06
N LEU A 7 25.30 -0.22 0.11
CA LEU A 7 23.84 -0.19 0.18
C LEU A 7 23.29 -1.61 0.00
N PRO A 8 22.28 -2.00 0.78
CA PRO A 8 21.66 -3.32 0.62
C PRO A 8 20.97 -3.43 -0.74
N ARG A 9 20.75 -4.67 -1.20
CA ARG A 9 19.99 -4.94 -2.43
C ARG A 9 18.55 -4.43 -2.38
N GLU A 10 17.99 -4.30 -1.19
CA GLU A 10 16.66 -3.75 -0.92
C GLU A 10 16.78 -2.78 0.25
N MET A 11 16.12 -1.63 0.15
CA MET A 11 16.14 -0.59 1.17
C MET A 11 14.73 -0.08 1.41
N THR A 12 14.36 0.06 2.68
CA THR A 12 13.17 0.79 3.10
C THR A 12 13.60 2.17 3.56
N ILE A 13 13.11 3.21 2.90
CA ILE A 13 13.28 4.60 3.33
C ILE A 13 12.01 5.09 4.02
N VAL A 14 12.16 5.88 5.07
CA VAL A 14 11.05 6.50 5.79
C VAL A 14 11.09 7.99 5.55
N ILE A 15 10.07 8.53 4.88
CA ILE A 15 9.95 9.96 4.61
C ILE A 15 9.06 10.56 5.70
N GLN A 16 9.67 10.98 6.81
CA GLN A 16 8.96 11.57 7.94
C GLN A 16 9.81 12.63 8.63
N HIS A 17 9.21 13.78 8.95
CA HIS A 17 9.77 14.93 9.71
C HIS A 17 11.03 15.60 9.14
N GLN A 18 12.01 14.84 8.66
CA GLN A 18 13.34 15.28 8.25
C GLN A 18 13.66 14.75 6.86
N TYR A 19 13.00 15.31 5.86
CA TYR A 19 13.34 15.14 4.45
C TYR A 19 13.38 16.51 3.79
N ASN A 20 14.23 16.66 2.77
CA ASN A 20 14.34 17.90 2.01
C ASN A 20 14.37 17.62 0.51
N GLY A 21 14.19 18.67 -0.28
CA GLY A 21 14.40 18.61 -1.72
C GLY A 21 13.55 17.57 -2.46
N LEU A 22 12.39 17.20 -1.92
CA LEU A 22 11.46 16.26 -2.56
C LEU A 22 11.01 16.86 -3.90
N LYS A 23 11.38 16.21 -5.00
CA LYS A 23 10.97 16.58 -6.36
C LYS A 23 10.41 15.36 -7.04
N VAL A 24 9.17 15.46 -7.50
CA VAL A 24 8.46 14.37 -8.16
C VAL A 24 8.42 14.66 -9.66
N THR A 25 8.77 13.66 -10.45
CA THR A 25 8.66 13.68 -11.92
C THR A 25 7.68 12.60 -12.38
N GLU A 26 7.57 12.38 -13.69
CA GLU A 26 6.68 11.35 -14.24
C GLU A 26 7.18 9.93 -13.95
N ASP A 27 8.49 9.68 -13.95
CA ASP A 27 9.07 8.33 -13.86
C ASP A 27 9.81 8.05 -12.55
N TYR A 28 10.19 9.09 -11.80
CA TYR A 28 10.98 8.99 -10.58
C TYR A 28 10.73 10.15 -9.63
N PHE A 29 11.20 10.02 -8.39
CA PHE A 29 11.30 11.15 -7.46
C PHE A 29 12.71 11.26 -6.88
N ASP A 30 13.14 12.50 -6.63
CA ASP A 30 14.32 12.81 -5.84
C ASP A 30 13.93 13.15 -4.42
N VAL A 31 14.74 12.75 -3.44
CA VAL A 31 14.62 13.18 -2.05
C VAL A 31 16.00 13.27 -1.40
N GLU A 32 16.17 14.22 -0.51
CA GLU A 32 17.35 14.31 0.36
C GLU A 32 16.99 13.81 1.76
N LEU A 33 17.75 12.83 2.24
CA LEU A 33 17.61 12.19 3.54
C LEU A 33 18.96 12.17 4.25
N SER A 34 18.95 12.13 5.57
CA SER A 34 20.19 12.02 6.36
C SER A 34 20.39 10.58 6.85
N PHE A 35 21.50 9.96 6.47
CA PHE A 35 21.95 8.65 6.97
C PHE A 35 23.15 8.87 7.88
N ASP A 36 23.07 8.46 9.15
CA ASP A 36 24.13 8.70 10.15
C ASP A 36 24.59 10.18 10.22
N ASN A 37 23.65 11.12 10.13
CA ASN A 37 23.86 12.58 10.05
C ASN A 37 24.59 13.07 8.78
N ILE A 38 24.76 12.21 7.78
CA ILE A 38 25.31 12.58 6.48
C ILE A 38 24.14 12.78 5.51
N PRO A 39 23.93 13.99 4.96
CA PRO A 39 22.89 14.21 3.97
C PRO A 39 23.25 13.49 2.66
N GLU A 40 22.30 12.70 2.16
CA GLU A 40 22.42 11.95 0.91
C GLU A 40 21.19 12.19 0.05
N ARG A 41 21.43 12.42 -1.24
CA ARG A 41 20.37 12.62 -2.22
C ARG A 41 20.10 11.31 -2.95
N LEU A 42 18.86 10.86 -2.88
CA LEU A 42 18.38 9.64 -3.53
C LEU A 42 17.48 10.01 -4.71
N SER A 43 17.70 9.35 -5.84
CA SER A 43 16.81 9.36 -7.02
C SER A 43 16.19 7.97 -7.14
N ILE A 44 14.88 7.88 -6.92
CA ILE A 44 14.13 6.63 -6.85
C ILE A 44 13.15 6.53 -8.03
N PRO A 45 13.43 5.69 -9.04
CA PRO A 45 12.47 5.37 -10.09
C PRO A 45 11.24 4.67 -9.52
N PHE A 46 10.04 5.01 -10.00
CA PHE A 46 8.81 4.35 -9.53
C PHE A 46 8.81 2.84 -9.83
N ALA A 47 9.40 2.42 -10.95
CA ALA A 47 9.57 1.02 -11.31
C ALA A 47 10.46 0.22 -10.32
N ALA A 48 11.26 0.90 -9.49
CA ALA A 48 12.12 0.25 -8.49
C ALA A 48 11.41 0.06 -7.14
N ILE A 49 10.22 0.63 -6.94
CA ILE A 49 9.48 0.54 -5.67
C ILE A 49 8.87 -0.84 -5.53
N LYS A 50 9.22 -1.54 -4.45
CA LYS A 50 8.66 -2.87 -4.09
C LYS A 50 7.40 -2.77 -3.25
N GLY A 51 7.28 -1.73 -2.44
CA GLY A 51 6.12 -1.52 -1.61
C GLY A 51 6.07 -0.10 -1.05
N PHE A 52 4.88 0.28 -0.64
CA PHE A 52 4.58 1.56 0.00
C PHE A 52 3.69 1.29 1.21
N LEU A 53 3.95 1.99 2.32
CA LEU A 53 3.19 1.84 3.56
C LEU A 53 2.92 3.22 4.16
N ASP A 54 1.67 3.47 4.52
CA ASP A 54 1.25 4.62 5.31
C ASP A 54 0.57 4.16 6.61
N PRO A 55 1.26 4.24 7.77
CA PRO A 55 0.70 3.88 9.06
C PRO A 55 -0.46 4.75 9.52
N ALA A 56 -0.55 6.01 9.09
CA ALA A 56 -1.54 6.96 9.61
C ALA A 56 -2.98 6.56 9.24
N VAL A 57 -3.12 5.91 8.09
CA VAL A 57 -4.41 5.42 7.56
C VAL A 57 -4.44 3.90 7.41
N GLN A 58 -3.44 3.19 7.95
CA GLN A 58 -3.31 1.72 7.87
C GLN A 58 -3.36 1.18 6.43
N PHE A 59 -2.69 1.87 5.51
CA PHE A 59 -2.71 1.57 4.08
C PHE A 59 -1.34 1.05 3.62
N GLY A 60 -1.34 0.15 2.64
CA GLY A 60 -0.12 -0.32 2.01
C GLY A 60 -0.34 -0.89 0.62
N LEU A 61 0.69 -0.80 -0.21
CA LEU A 61 0.77 -1.33 -1.57
C LEU A 61 2.01 -2.21 -1.68
N GLN A 62 1.91 -3.27 -2.48
CA GLN A 62 3.05 -4.11 -2.88
C GLN A 62 3.05 -4.21 -4.40
N PHE A 63 4.25 -4.14 -4.98
CA PHE A 63 4.46 -4.15 -6.43
C PHE A 63 5.42 -5.27 -6.81
N GLU A 64 5.16 -5.92 -7.94
CA GLU A 64 6.15 -6.80 -8.57
C GLU A 64 7.14 -5.94 -9.35
N VAL A 65 8.43 -5.97 -8.97
CA VAL A 65 9.46 -5.24 -9.70
C VAL A 65 9.75 -5.99 -10.99
N VAL A 66 9.17 -5.51 -12.08
CA VAL A 66 9.56 -5.92 -13.43
C VAL A 66 10.86 -5.19 -13.74
N ALA A 67 11.98 -5.91 -13.72
CA ALA A 67 13.26 -5.35 -14.10
C ALA A 67 13.13 -4.69 -15.49
N ALA A 68 13.54 -3.42 -15.59
CA ALA A 68 13.33 -2.54 -16.74
C ALA A 68 14.17 -2.90 -17.99
N ASP A 69 14.31 -4.19 -18.29
CA ASP A 69 14.81 -4.69 -19.58
C ASP A 69 13.66 -4.97 -20.57
N ALA A 70 12.41 -4.95 -20.10
CA ALA A 70 11.23 -5.08 -20.95
C ALA A 70 10.51 -3.73 -21.06
N LYS A 71 10.57 -3.12 -22.24
CA LYS A 71 9.54 -2.17 -22.70
C LYS A 71 8.20 -2.92 -22.78
N ALA A 72 7.53 -3.09 -21.66
CA ALA A 72 6.15 -3.55 -21.62
C ALA A 72 5.26 -2.35 -21.27
N PRO A 73 4.18 -2.09 -22.02
CA PRO A 73 3.25 -1.04 -21.67
C PRO A 73 2.59 -1.41 -20.33
N VAL A 74 2.58 -0.45 -19.41
CA VAL A 74 1.76 -0.51 -18.19
C VAL A 74 0.29 -0.55 -18.61
N GLU A 75 -0.28 -1.74 -18.70
CA GLU A 75 -1.74 -1.89 -18.69
C GLU A 75 -2.22 -1.56 -17.27
N SER A 76 -2.80 -0.36 -17.14
CA SER A 76 -3.55 0.06 -15.97
C SER A 76 -4.67 -0.95 -15.71
N ARG A 77 -4.43 -1.92 -14.82
CA ARG A 77 -5.51 -2.68 -14.21
C ARG A 77 -6.37 -1.68 -13.44
N LYS A 78 -7.54 -1.34 -13.99
CA LYS A 78 -8.56 -0.56 -13.30
C LYS A 78 -8.81 -1.19 -11.94
N GLY A 79 -8.36 -0.53 -10.88
CA GLY A 79 -8.81 -0.82 -9.54
C GLY A 79 -10.32 -0.67 -9.49
N ASP A 80 -10.99 -1.70 -8.99
CA ASP A 80 -12.40 -1.67 -8.67
C ASP A 80 -12.61 -0.58 -7.59
N GLU A 81 -13.22 0.52 -8.00
CA GLU A 81 -13.57 1.63 -7.12
C GLU A 81 -14.72 1.18 -6.22
N PRO A 82 -14.55 1.11 -4.89
CA PRO A 82 -15.66 0.77 -4.01
C PRO A 82 -16.62 1.96 -4.00
N LYS A 83 -17.74 1.82 -4.71
CA LYS A 83 -18.87 2.75 -4.66
C LYS A 83 -19.33 2.95 -3.21
N PRO A 84 -19.34 4.18 -2.67
CA PRO A 84 -19.98 4.44 -1.38
C PRO A 84 -21.50 4.36 -1.54
N GLN A 85 -22.10 3.19 -1.25
CA GLN A 85 -23.55 3.07 -1.07
C GLN A 85 -23.95 3.59 0.33
N GLY A 86 -23.94 4.91 0.49
CA GLY A 86 -24.60 5.59 1.59
C GLY A 86 -26.08 5.82 1.28
N LYS A 87 -26.92 4.79 1.44
CA LYS A 87 -28.39 4.96 1.38
C LYS A 87 -28.88 5.63 2.67
N ALA A 88 -29.06 6.94 2.63
CA ALA A 88 -29.92 7.66 3.57
C ALA A 88 -31.38 7.52 3.11
N LYS A 89 -32.18 6.66 3.77
CA LYS A 89 -33.63 6.83 3.88
C LYS A 89 -34.15 6.29 5.21
N SER A 90 -34.87 7.18 5.88
CA SER A 90 -35.48 7.05 7.20
C SER A 90 -36.70 6.11 7.23
N ARG A 91 -36.97 5.61 8.45
CA ARG A 91 -38.29 5.26 9.05
C ARG A 91 -38.96 3.90 8.71
N LYS A 92 -39.00 3.08 9.77
CA LYS A 92 -40.18 2.51 10.46
C LYS A 92 -40.55 1.03 10.16
N SER A 93 -40.71 0.30 11.28
CA SER A 93 -41.52 -0.90 11.55
C SER A 93 -41.08 -2.28 11.02
N GLU A 94 -40.68 -3.15 11.96
CA GLU A 94 -40.95 -4.60 12.02
C GLU A 94 -42.47 -4.86 12.25
N PRO A 95 -43.03 -6.11 12.18
CA PRO A 95 -42.36 -7.43 12.12
C PRO A 95 -42.96 -8.50 11.15
N ALA A 96 -42.29 -9.67 11.16
CA ALA A 96 -42.81 -11.05 11.05
C ALA A 96 -42.70 -11.88 9.73
N ALA A 97 -42.23 -13.12 9.96
CA ALA A 97 -42.48 -14.40 9.26
C ALA A 97 -41.60 -14.86 8.06
N GLU A 98 -40.57 -15.66 8.40
CA GLU A 98 -40.26 -17.04 7.96
C GLU A 98 -40.63 -17.52 6.54
N THR A 99 -39.64 -17.88 5.69
CA THR A 99 -39.30 -19.27 5.24
C THR A 99 -38.27 -19.30 4.09
N ALA A 100 -37.50 -20.41 4.06
CA ALA A 100 -36.84 -21.09 2.93
C ALA A 100 -35.44 -20.65 2.45
N ASP A 101 -34.44 -21.36 2.99
CA ASP A 101 -33.40 -22.15 2.31
C ASP A 101 -33.04 -21.84 0.84
N ALA A 102 -31.79 -21.41 0.62
CA ALA A 102 -31.02 -21.72 -0.58
C ALA A 102 -29.52 -21.66 -0.24
N GLY A 103 -28.86 -22.81 -0.36
CA GLY A 103 -27.44 -22.99 -0.07
C GLY A 103 -26.53 -22.06 -0.88
N GLY A 104 -25.56 -21.49 -0.17
CA GLY A 104 -24.37 -20.88 -0.71
C GLY A 104 -23.35 -20.85 0.41
N GLU A 105 -22.23 -21.55 0.22
CA GLU A 105 -21.13 -21.64 1.18
C GLU A 105 -20.79 -20.26 1.74
N VAL A 106 -21.06 -20.09 3.03
CA VAL A 106 -20.53 -18.97 3.81
C VAL A 106 -19.00 -19.13 3.87
N PRO A 107 -18.20 -18.17 3.39
CA PRO A 107 -16.77 -18.20 3.64
C PRO A 107 -16.58 -18.19 5.16
N LYS A 108 -15.90 -19.21 5.68
CA LYS A 108 -15.63 -19.36 7.11
C LYS A 108 -14.66 -18.27 7.54
N VAL A 109 -15.20 -17.11 7.90
CA VAL A 109 -14.46 -16.00 8.52
C VAL A 109 -14.01 -16.48 9.90
N VAL A 110 -12.73 -16.78 10.01
CA VAL A 110 -12.08 -17.03 11.31
C VAL A 110 -11.76 -15.69 11.95
N SER A 111 -12.50 -15.33 12.99
CA SER A 111 -12.19 -14.15 13.81
C SER A 111 -10.81 -14.32 14.46
N LEU A 112 -9.95 -13.31 14.33
CA LEU A 112 -8.59 -13.27 14.90
C LEU A 112 -8.52 -13.45 16.43
N ASP A 113 -9.66 -13.40 17.12
CA ASP A 113 -9.75 -13.71 18.56
C ASP A 113 -9.34 -15.15 18.89
N ALA A 114 -9.42 -16.07 17.93
CA ALA A 114 -9.02 -17.47 18.10
C ALA A 114 -7.49 -17.66 18.31
N PHE A 115 -6.67 -16.65 18.01
CA PHE A 115 -5.21 -16.73 18.12
C PHE A 115 -4.64 -16.05 19.37
N ARG A 116 -5.47 -15.38 20.19
CA ARG A 116 -5.03 -14.66 21.38
C ARG A 116 -5.00 -15.49 22.67
N LYS A 117 -4.72 -16.80 22.54
CA LYS A 117 -4.54 -17.67 23.71
C LYS A 117 -3.20 -18.38 23.70
N LYS A 118 -2.16 -17.66 24.13
CA LYS A 118 -1.18 -18.15 25.12
C LYS A 118 -0.39 -17.01 25.73
#